data_AF-A0A135L8F6-F1
#
_entry.id   AF-A0A135L8F6-F1
#
_cell.length_a   1.000
_cell.length_b   1.000
_cell.length_c   1.000
_cell.angle_alpha   90.00
_cell.angle_beta   90.00
_cell.angle_gamma   90.00
#
_symmetry.space_group_name_H-M   'P 1'
#
loop_
_entity.id
_entity.type
_entity.pdbx_description
1 polymer ?
#
loop_
_entity_poly.entity_id
_entity_poly.type
_entity_poly.pdbx_seq_one_letter_code
_entity_poly.pdbx_strand_id
1 'polypeptide(L)'
;MGQYSVFVVPSEYLEEVEGLEDETWLTTGRRILTDPDNDEAHWITVILPREMDNTHSDEDIMKHVLHNIRTRRAIVSEVAHHNLGMICISIPVPLSTVSTTTVLARAENDVNKWLELIRDGFVTLDRGVIFGRR
;
A
#
# COMPACT_ATOMS: atom_id res chain seq x y z
N MET A 1 -15.39 6.78 3.38
CA MET A 1 -14.93 5.43 3.77
C MET A 1 -13.52 5.27 3.21
N GLY A 2 -12.54 5.01 4.06
CA GLY A 2 -11.15 4.81 3.62
C GLY A 2 -11.03 3.48 2.89
N GLN A 3 -10.32 3.47 1.76
CA GLN A 3 -10.12 2.24 0.99
C GLN A 3 -8.94 1.46 1.56
N TYR A 4 -9.14 0.15 1.68
CA TYR A 4 -8.23 -0.79 2.33
C TYR A 4 -7.01 -1.04 1.45
N SER A 5 -5.82 -1.17 2.06
CA SER A 5 -4.60 -1.57 1.35
C SER A 5 -4.57 -3.09 1.21
N VAL A 6 -4.35 -3.60 0.00
CA VAL A 6 -4.13 -5.03 -0.26
C VAL A 6 -2.68 -5.47 -0.04
N PHE A 7 -1.79 -4.53 0.31
CA PHE A 7 -0.35 -4.77 0.42
C PHE A 7 0.14 -4.90 1.85
N VAL A 8 -0.65 -4.47 2.82
CA VAL A 8 -0.27 -4.44 4.24
C VAL A 8 -1.15 -5.44 4.97
N VAL A 9 -0.53 -6.43 5.58
CA VAL A 9 -1.21 -7.49 6.33
C VAL A 9 -0.78 -7.44 7.80
N PRO A 10 -1.65 -7.85 8.75
CA PRO A 10 -1.25 -7.98 10.15
C PRO A 10 0.01 -8.86 10.26
N SER A 11 0.94 -8.43 11.10
CA SER A 11 2.11 -9.23 11.43
C SER A 11 1.66 -10.53 12.12
N GLU A 12 2.28 -11.67 11.78
CA GLU A 12 1.99 -12.98 12.38
C GLU A 12 2.12 -12.97 13.92
N TYR A 13 2.84 -11.97 14.48
CA TYR A 13 3.00 -11.76 15.92
C TYR A 13 1.79 -11.15 16.63
N LEU A 14 0.75 -10.70 15.89
CA LEU A 14 -0.43 -10.04 16.44
C LEU A 14 -1.73 -10.81 16.27
N GLU A 15 -1.69 -12.05 15.77
CA GLU A 15 -2.88 -12.92 15.75
C GLU A 15 -3.48 -13.17 17.16
N GLU A 16 -2.79 -12.77 18.24
CA GLU A 16 -3.22 -12.91 19.63
C GLU A 16 -3.66 -11.60 20.32
N VAL A 17 -3.63 -10.43 19.66
CA VAL A 17 -3.93 -9.14 20.31
C VAL A 17 -5.30 -8.61 19.93
N GLU A 18 -6.33 -8.94 20.73
CA GLU A 18 -7.66 -8.33 20.67
C GLU A 18 -7.55 -6.81 20.97
N GLY A 19 -7.92 -5.95 20.01
CA GLY A 19 -7.98 -4.50 20.23
C GLY A 19 -7.67 -3.59 19.03
N LEU A 20 -7.28 -4.15 17.88
CA LEU A 20 -6.94 -3.37 16.66
C LEU A 20 -8.10 -3.26 15.65
N GLU A 21 -9.31 -3.66 16.04
CA GLU A 21 -10.48 -3.73 15.16
C GLU A 21 -11.05 -2.35 14.75
N ASP A 22 -10.69 -1.29 15.47
CA ASP A 22 -11.24 0.07 15.27
C ASP A 22 -10.47 0.88 14.21
N GLU A 23 -9.29 0.42 13.79
CA GLU A 23 -8.58 1.01 12.66
C GLU A 23 -9.03 0.33 11.37
N THR A 24 -9.87 1.04 10.61
CA THR A 24 -10.47 0.59 9.34
C THR A 24 -9.46 0.17 8.26
N TRP A 25 -8.16 0.09 8.54
CA TRP A 25 -7.12 -0.35 7.62
C TRP A 25 -6.48 -1.68 8.07
N LEU A 26 -6.64 -2.07 9.35
CA LEU A 26 -6.07 -3.30 9.95
C LEU A 26 -6.96 -4.54 9.77
N THR A 27 -8.24 -4.38 9.44
CA THR A 27 -9.20 -5.49 9.29
C THR A 27 -8.98 -6.38 8.06
N THR A 28 -7.85 -6.22 7.36
CA THR A 28 -7.68 -6.67 5.97
C THR A 28 -6.70 -7.83 5.78
N GLY A 29 -6.34 -8.57 6.83
CA GLY A 29 -5.44 -9.72 6.71
C GLY A 29 -6.05 -10.97 6.04
N ARG A 30 -7.38 -11.05 5.83
CA ARG A 30 -7.99 -12.33 5.41
C ARG A 30 -9.22 -12.26 4.50
N ARG A 31 -9.73 -11.08 4.12
CA ARG A 31 -11.07 -10.98 3.52
C ARG A 31 -11.27 -10.05 2.33
N ILE A 32 -10.24 -9.76 1.53
CA ILE A 32 -10.44 -9.07 0.25
C ILE A 32 -9.67 -9.80 -0.86
N LEU A 33 -10.27 -10.88 -1.38
CA LEU A 33 -9.86 -11.56 -2.62
C LEU A 33 -10.44 -10.90 -3.88
N THR A 34 -11.05 -9.73 -3.74
CA THR A 34 -11.53 -8.92 -4.86
C THR A 34 -11.00 -7.54 -4.58
N ASP A 35 -9.86 -7.20 -5.18
CA ASP A 35 -9.52 -5.80 -5.44
C ASP A 35 -10.42 -5.40 -6.61
N PRO A 36 -11.60 -4.81 -6.37
CA PRO A 36 -12.37 -4.31 -7.49
C PRO A 36 -11.57 -3.13 -8.01
N ASP A 37 -11.27 -3.09 -9.30
CA ASP A 37 -10.83 -1.86 -9.95
C ASP A 37 -11.77 -0.75 -9.50
N ASN A 38 -11.30 0.03 -8.53
CA ASN A 38 -12.14 0.97 -7.85
C ASN A 38 -11.99 2.25 -8.64
N ASP A 39 -12.95 2.40 -9.54
CA ASP A 39 -13.17 3.53 -10.43
C ASP A 39 -13.39 4.84 -9.67
N GLU A 40 -13.61 4.78 -8.35
CA GLU A 40 -13.73 5.94 -7.46
C GLU A 40 -12.42 6.38 -6.79
N ALA A 41 -11.25 5.92 -7.27
CA ALA A 41 -9.94 6.38 -6.79
C ALA A 41 -8.93 6.78 -7.88
N HIS A 42 -8.09 7.74 -7.52
CA HIS A 42 -6.77 7.90 -8.13
C HIS A 42 -5.79 6.92 -7.46
N TRP A 43 -5.13 6.12 -8.27
CA TRP A 43 -4.12 5.16 -7.86
C TRP A 43 -2.72 5.73 -7.98
N ILE A 44 -2.02 5.78 -6.86
CA ILE A 44 -0.62 6.24 -6.78
C ILE A 44 0.29 5.04 -6.72
N THR A 45 0.92 4.76 -7.86
CA THR A 45 1.70 3.54 -8.04
C THR A 45 3.18 3.84 -8.02
N VAL A 46 3.93 3.08 -7.22
CA VAL A 46 5.39 3.01 -7.30
C VAL A 46 5.78 1.61 -7.78
N ILE A 47 6.44 1.54 -8.93
CA ILE A 47 6.99 0.30 -9.48
C ILE A 47 8.22 -0.09 -8.66
N LEU A 48 8.31 -1.38 -8.30
CA LEU A 48 9.40 -1.93 -7.52
C LEU A 48 10.26 -2.85 -8.39
N PRO A 49 11.60 -2.76 -8.29
CA PRO A 49 12.50 -3.78 -8.81
C PRO A 49 12.21 -5.14 -8.16
N ARG A 50 12.23 -6.22 -8.97
CA ARG A 50 11.96 -7.58 -8.49
C ARG A 50 12.96 -8.03 -7.44
N GLU A 51 14.20 -7.55 -7.51
CA GLU A 51 15.29 -7.89 -6.61
C GLU A 51 14.98 -7.46 -5.16
N MET A 52 14.15 -6.43 -4.98
CA MET A 52 13.77 -5.95 -3.64
C MET A 52 13.06 -7.01 -2.79
N ASP A 53 12.40 -7.98 -3.42
CA ASP A 53 11.76 -9.12 -2.75
C ASP A 53 12.72 -9.87 -1.81
N ASN A 54 13.98 -10.01 -2.22
CA ASN A 54 14.98 -10.81 -1.51
C ASN A 54 16.11 -9.97 -0.89
N THR A 55 16.18 -8.68 -1.22
CA THR A 55 17.31 -7.81 -0.83
C THR A 55 16.93 -6.72 0.15
N HIS A 56 15.64 -6.42 0.32
CA HIS A 56 15.16 -5.31 1.14
C HIS A 56 14.17 -5.80 2.21
N SER A 57 14.23 -5.17 3.38
CA SER A 57 13.19 -5.34 4.40
C SER A 57 11.90 -4.62 3.97
N ASP A 58 10.78 -4.92 4.63
CA ASP A 58 9.52 -4.21 4.39
C ASP A 58 9.64 -2.71 4.69
N GLU A 59 10.42 -2.36 5.73
CA GLU A 59 10.74 -0.97 6.05
C GLU A 59 11.50 -0.30 4.89
N ASP A 60 12.49 -0.98 4.30
CA ASP A 60 13.27 -0.43 3.19
C ASP A 60 12.44 -0.26 1.92
N ILE A 61 11.55 -1.22 1.63
CA ILE A 61 10.59 -1.12 0.52
C ILE A 61 9.68 0.10 0.73
N MET A 62 9.13 0.29 1.92
CA MET A 62 8.24 1.42 2.19
C MET A 62 8.97 2.77 2.20
N LYS A 63 10.22 2.83 2.67
CA LYS A 63 11.08 4.01 2.50
C LYS A 63 11.31 4.33 1.03
N HIS A 64 11.52 3.32 0.19
CA HIS A 64 11.68 3.50 -1.26
C HIS A 64 10.39 4.06 -1.89
N VAL A 65 9.22 3.52 -1.53
CA VAL A 65 7.92 4.03 -1.99
C VAL A 65 7.72 5.49 -1.58
N LEU A 66 7.95 5.80 -0.31
CA LEU A 66 7.86 7.16 0.24
C LEU A 66 8.78 8.14 -0.51
N HIS A 67 10.02 7.73 -0.77
CA HIS A 67 10.97 8.54 -1.53
C HIS A 67 10.49 8.84 -2.95
N ASN A 68 9.93 7.85 -3.66
CA ASN A 68 9.41 8.05 -5.03
C ASN A 68 8.18 8.96 -5.06
N ILE A 69 7.30 8.89 -4.05
CA ILE A 69 6.16 9.81 -3.94
C ILE A 69 6.66 11.25 -3.71
N ARG A 70 7.56 11.45 -2.74
CA ARG A 70 8.13 12.78 -2.41
C ARG A 70 8.87 13.42 -3.57
N THR A 71 9.57 12.61 -4.37
CA THR A 71 10.31 13.06 -5.55
C THR A 71 9.45 13.10 -6.83
N ARG A 72 8.13 12.89 -6.70
CA ARG A 72 7.14 12.93 -7.80
C ARG A 72 7.44 11.94 -8.93
N ARG A 73 7.99 10.78 -8.58
CA ARG A 73 8.27 9.65 -9.49
C ARG A 73 7.19 8.58 -9.49
N ALA A 74 6.19 8.71 -8.62
CA ALA A 74 5.03 7.82 -8.62
C ALA A 74 4.13 8.09 -9.83
N ILE A 75 3.51 7.03 -10.36
CA ILE A 75 2.52 7.09 -11.43
C ILE A 75 1.15 7.40 -10.80
N VAL A 76 0.44 8.36 -11.37
CA VAL A 76 -0.95 8.67 -11.01
C VAL A 76 -1.86 8.17 -12.12
N SER A 77 -2.82 7.32 -11.80
CA SER A 77 -3.73 6.69 -12.76
C SER A 77 -5.11 6.48 -12.17
N GLU A 78 -6.11 6.24 -13.02
CA GLU A 78 -7.44 5.79 -12.61
C GLU A 78 -7.50 4.26 -12.41
N VAL A 79 -6.40 3.55 -12.72
CA VAL A 79 -6.31 2.09 -12.62
C VAL A 79 -5.19 1.65 -11.68
N ALA A 80 -5.51 0.65 -10.86
CA ALA A 80 -4.58 -0.11 -10.04
C ALA A 80 -3.59 -0.92 -10.91
N HIS A 81 -2.34 -0.50 -10.95
CA HIS A 81 -1.34 -1.16 -11.80
C HIS A 81 -0.95 -2.57 -11.32
N HIS A 82 -1.13 -2.88 -10.04
CA HIS A 82 -0.92 -4.23 -9.52
C HIS A 82 -1.99 -5.22 -10.02
N ASN A 83 -3.17 -4.75 -10.45
CA ASN A 83 -4.18 -5.56 -11.15
C ASN A 83 -3.77 -5.84 -12.61
N LEU A 84 -2.85 -5.04 -13.16
CA LEU A 84 -2.24 -5.24 -14.48
C LEU A 84 -0.99 -6.14 -14.42
N GLY A 85 -0.69 -6.78 -13.29
CA GLY A 85 0.46 -7.68 -13.12
C GLY A 85 1.81 -6.96 -12.87
N MET A 86 1.78 -5.66 -12.59
CA MET A 86 3.00 -4.91 -12.28
C MET A 86 3.48 -5.22 -10.86
N ILE A 87 4.80 -5.37 -10.69
CA ILE A 87 5.43 -5.43 -9.37
C ILE A 87 5.45 -4.02 -8.80
N CYS A 88 4.48 -3.69 -7.96
CA CYS A 88 4.31 -2.34 -7.46
C CYS A 88 3.50 -2.29 -6.17
N ILE A 89 3.54 -1.14 -5.51
CA ILE A 89 2.54 -0.75 -4.51
C ILE A 89 1.67 0.34 -5.13
N SER A 90 0.35 0.12 -5.14
CA SER A 90 -0.65 1.09 -5.62
C SER A 90 -1.49 1.61 -4.45
N ILE A 91 -1.34 2.87 -4.09
CA ILE A 91 -2.07 3.48 -2.98
C ILE A 91 -3.36 4.12 -3.54
N PRO A 92 -4.55 3.71 -3.07
CA PRO A 92 -5.80 4.33 -3.47
C PRO A 92 -5.97 5.69 -2.79
N VAL A 93 -6.31 6.71 -3.57
CA VAL A 93 -6.64 8.05 -3.07
C VAL A 93 -8.03 8.46 -3.61
N PRO A 94 -8.99 8.84 -2.75
CA PRO A 94 -10.34 9.17 -3.20
C PRO A 94 -10.39 10.28 -4.27
N LEU A 95 -11.23 10.09 -5.30
CA LEU A 95 -11.44 11.06 -6.40
C LEU A 95 -11.91 12.46 -5.96
N SER A 96 -12.46 12.60 -4.75
CA SER A 96 -12.76 13.92 -4.17
C SER A 96 -11.52 14.83 -4.05
N THR A 97 -10.33 14.27 -4.26
CA THR A 97 -9.05 14.97 -4.20
C THR A 97 -8.70 15.57 -5.57
N VAL A 98 -8.99 16.86 -5.73
CA VAL A 98 -9.08 17.54 -7.04
C VAL A 98 -7.73 17.90 -7.68
N SER A 99 -6.60 17.82 -6.96
CA SER A 99 -5.29 18.21 -7.51
C SER A 99 -4.23 17.14 -7.31
N THR A 100 -3.37 16.93 -8.31
CA THR A 100 -2.25 15.97 -8.25
C THR A 100 -1.36 16.20 -7.02
N THR A 101 -1.13 17.46 -6.63
CA THR A 101 -0.37 17.79 -5.42
C THR A 101 -1.04 17.26 -4.16
N THR A 102 -2.37 17.45 -4.05
CA THR A 102 -3.14 16.95 -2.89
C THR A 102 -3.23 15.43 -2.90
N VAL A 103 -3.37 14.81 -4.08
CA VAL A 103 -3.38 13.35 -4.22
C VAL A 103 -2.05 12.75 -3.75
N LEU A 104 -0.91 13.30 -4.20
CA LEU A 104 0.41 12.84 -3.78
C LEU A 104 0.66 13.08 -2.28
N ALA A 105 0.24 14.22 -1.73
CA ALA A 105 0.35 14.50 -0.30
C ALA A 105 -0.49 13.52 0.54
N ARG A 106 -1.67 13.12 0.04
CA ARG A 106 -2.48 12.10 0.70
C ARG A 106 -1.81 10.73 0.68
N ALA A 107 -1.33 10.30 -0.48
CA ALA A 107 -0.60 9.05 -0.63
C ALA A 107 0.66 9.02 0.26
N GLU A 108 1.37 10.15 0.37
CA GLU A 108 2.51 10.28 1.27
C GLU A 108 2.11 10.04 2.74
N ASN A 109 1.01 10.63 3.20
CA ASN A 109 0.53 10.43 4.57
C ASN A 109 0.13 8.98 4.84
N ASP A 110 -0.56 8.33 3.91
CA ASP A 110 -0.99 6.94 4.07
C ASP A 110 0.23 6.00 4.09
N VAL A 111 1.23 6.24 3.24
CA VAL A 111 2.51 5.50 3.24
C VAL A 111 3.32 5.71 4.52
N ASN A 112 3.37 6.93 5.08
CA ASN A 112 4.04 7.17 6.36
C ASN A 112 3.40 6.37 7.49
N LYS A 113 2.07 6.31 7.56
CA LYS A 113 1.36 5.51 8.56
C LYS A 113 1.68 4.03 8.44
N TRP A 114 1.67 3.48 7.23
CA TRP A 114 2.04 2.08 7.01
C TRP A 114 3.50 1.82 7.41
N LEU A 115 4.41 2.74 7.09
CA LEU A 115 5.82 2.64 7.49
C LEU A 115 5.98 2.67 9.03
N GLU A 116 5.23 3.50 9.74
CA GLU A 116 5.20 3.52 11.20
C GLU A 116 4.71 2.17 11.76
N LEU A 117 3.59 1.64 11.26
CA LEU A 117 3.07 0.35 11.68
C LEU A 117 4.05 -0.81 11.40
N ILE A 118 4.78 -0.78 10.28
CA ILE A 118 5.82 -1.77 9.96
C ILE A 118 6.99 -1.67 10.95
N ARG A 119 7.44 -0.45 11.26
CA ARG A 119 8.53 -0.20 12.21
C ARG A 119 8.19 -0.68 13.62
N ASP A 120 6.95 -0.48 14.01
CA ASP A 120 6.43 -0.91 15.29
C ASP A 120 6.09 -2.42 15.31
N GLY A 121 6.22 -3.11 14.18
CA GLY A 121 5.99 -4.54 14.04
C GLY A 121 4.53 -4.96 13.99
N PHE A 122 3.60 -4.00 13.83
CA PHE A 122 2.16 -4.28 13.78
C PHE A 122 1.73 -4.94 12.47
N VAL A 123 2.40 -4.61 11.37
CA VAL A 123 2.04 -5.09 10.04
C VAL A 123 3.29 -5.43 9.24
N THR A 124 3.13 -6.28 8.24
CA THR A 124 4.15 -6.62 7.24
C THR A 124 3.58 -6.40 5.83
N LEU A 125 4.45 -6.41 4.83
CA LEU A 125 4.01 -6.37 3.45
C LEU A 125 3.64 -7.77 2.95
N ASP A 126 2.51 -7.89 2.26
CA ASP A 126 2.18 -9.08 1.50
C ASP A 126 3.05 -9.17 0.24
N ARG A 127 4.22 -9.77 0.41
CA ARG A 127 5.19 -9.98 -0.69
C ARG A 127 4.65 -10.92 -1.77
N GLY A 128 3.72 -11.80 -1.44
CA GLY A 128 3.06 -12.67 -2.42
C GLY A 128 2.21 -11.85 -3.40
N VAL A 129 1.47 -10.86 -2.89
CA VAL A 129 0.70 -9.93 -3.71
C VAL A 129 1.61 -9.00 -4.52
N ILE A 130 2.69 -8.49 -3.92
CA ILE A 130 3.59 -7.51 -4.57
C ILE A 130 4.47 -8.16 -5.65
N PHE A 131 5.12 -9.28 -5.32
CA PHE A 131 6.18 -9.88 -6.16
C PHE A 131 5.77 -11.20 -6.83
N GLY A 132 4.71 -11.84 -6.32
CA GLY A 132 4.28 -13.19 -6.69
C GLY A 132 3.24 -13.27 -7.81
N ARG A 133 2.58 -12.15 -8.19
CA ARG A 133 1.67 -12.13 -9.34
C ARG A 133 2.48 -12.33 -10.63
N ARG A 134 2.22 -13.44 -11.34
CA ARG A 134 2.82 -13.81 -12.63
C ARG A 134 1.74 -13.92 -13.70
#